data_AF-A0A1F4JVZ9-F1
#
_entry.id   AF-A0A1F4JVZ9-F1
#
_cell.length_a   1.000
_cell.length_b   1.000
_cell.length_c   1.000
_cell.angle_alpha   90.00
_cell.angle_beta   90.00
_cell.angle_gamma   90.00
#
_symmetry.space_group_name_H-M   'P 1'
#
loop_
_entity.id
_entity.type
_entity.pdbx_description
1 polymer ?
#
loop_
_entity_poly.entity_id
_entity_poly.type
_entity_poly.pdbx_seq_one_letter_code
_entity_poly.pdbx_strand_id
1 'polypeptide(L)'
;MTAILTAGLSLKPQYDDAALACRAEGLWFEVHPENYLVADGPRLQWLEAMRARHPISLHGVSLSIAADAEPDAAHLQRLATLAGRRSGRGTQRKSRYRSCAIALRTA
;
A
#
# COMPACT_ATOMS: atom_id res chain seq x y z
N MET A 1 -10.22 23.65 -7.63
CA MET A 1 -10.49 22.27 -7.19
C MET A 1 -10.43 22.25 -5.67
N THR A 2 -11.57 22.23 -5.01
CA THR A 2 -11.65 22.03 -3.56
C THR A 2 -11.41 20.55 -3.29
N ALA A 3 -10.28 20.20 -2.68
CA ALA A 3 -10.03 18.84 -2.25
C ALA A 3 -10.88 18.57 -1.00
N ILE A 4 -11.68 17.50 -1.02
CA ILE A 4 -12.39 17.02 0.17
C ILE A 4 -11.34 16.33 1.04
N LEU A 5 -11.19 16.77 2.28
CA LEU A 5 -10.33 16.12 3.27
C LEU A 5 -10.92 14.76 3.64
N THR A 6 -10.05 13.78 3.82
CA THR A 6 -10.41 12.40 4.14
C THR A 6 -9.55 11.89 5.31
N ALA A 7 -9.88 10.73 5.86
CA ALA A 7 -9.19 10.15 7.00
C ALA A 7 -8.64 8.75 6.69
N GLY A 8 -7.47 8.45 7.26
CA GLY A 8 -6.81 7.16 7.14
C GLY A 8 -6.65 6.46 8.47
N LEU A 9 -6.59 5.13 8.44
CA LEU A 9 -6.32 4.29 9.62
C LEU A 9 -5.17 3.32 9.34
N SER A 10 -4.25 3.18 10.28
CA SER A 10 -3.25 2.11 10.23
C SER A 10 -3.94 0.77 10.48
N LEU A 11 -3.84 -0.15 9.52
CA LEU A 11 -4.49 -1.45 9.59
C LEU A 11 -3.67 -2.42 10.44
N LYS A 12 -4.32 -3.04 11.42
CA LYS A 12 -3.77 -4.13 12.23
C LYS A 12 -4.56 -5.42 11.93
N PRO A 13 -3.91 -6.60 11.91
CA PRO A 13 -4.56 -7.86 11.53
C PRO A 13 -5.84 -8.19 12.31
N GLN A 14 -5.88 -7.81 13.59
CA GLN A 14 -7.06 -8.00 14.45
C GLN A 14 -8.32 -7.24 14.00
N TYR A 15 -8.21 -6.32 13.04
CA TYR A 15 -9.31 -5.52 12.51
C TYR A 15 -9.59 -5.79 11.03
N ASP A 16 -8.97 -6.82 10.43
CA ASP A 16 -9.06 -7.09 8.99
C ASP A 16 -10.52 -7.28 8.53
N ASP A 17 -11.32 -8.07 9.24
CA ASP A 17 -12.74 -8.29 8.90
C ASP A 17 -13.57 -7.00 9.01
N ALA A 18 -13.38 -6.21 10.07
CA ALA A 18 -14.09 -4.96 10.29
C ALA A 18 -13.70 -3.90 9.24
N ALA A 19 -12.40 -3.83 8.91
CA ALA A 19 -11.87 -2.95 7.87
C ALA A 19 -12.45 -3.31 6.51
N LEU A 20 -12.46 -4.61 6.16
CA LEU A 20 -13.04 -5.09 4.92
C LEU A 20 -14.53 -4.77 4.85
N ALA A 21 -15.29 -5.03 5.91
CA ALA A 21 -16.74 -4.79 5.98
C ALA A 21 -17.11 -3.30 5.90
N CYS A 22 -16.19 -2.39 6.25
CA CYS A 22 -16.45 -0.96 6.29
C CYS A 22 -16.89 -0.39 4.92
N ARG A 23 -17.77 0.61 4.97
CA ARG A 23 -18.32 1.32 3.81
C ARG A 23 -18.21 2.84 3.92
N ALA A 24 -17.48 3.34 4.92
CA ALA A 24 -17.33 4.77 5.14
C ALA A 24 -16.65 5.43 3.92
N GLU A 25 -17.29 6.46 3.37
CA GLU A 25 -16.74 7.21 2.25
C GLU A 25 -15.48 7.97 2.67
N GLY A 26 -14.47 7.99 1.79
CA GLY A 26 -13.21 8.66 2.06
C GLY A 26 -12.26 7.90 2.98
N LEU A 27 -12.64 6.76 3.55
CA LEU A 27 -11.72 5.97 4.38
C LEU A 27 -10.65 5.28 3.52
N TRP A 28 -9.39 5.43 3.93
CA TRP A 28 -8.25 4.69 3.38
C TRP A 28 -7.46 4.01 4.50
N PHE A 29 -6.64 3.03 4.16
CA PHE A 29 -5.84 2.30 5.14
C PHE A 29 -4.35 2.39 4.86
N GLU A 30 -3.57 2.45 5.92
CA GLU A 30 -2.12 2.37 5.86
C GLU A 30 -1.64 1.00 6.30
N VAL A 31 -0.65 0.45 5.60
CA VAL A 31 0.01 -0.82 5.95
C VAL A 31 1.53 -0.70 5.83
N HIS A 32 2.24 -1.49 6.62
CA HIS A 32 3.67 -1.68 6.43
C HIS A 32 3.91 -2.74 5.35
N PRO A 33 4.59 -2.40 4.24
CA PRO A 33 4.84 -3.35 3.15
C PRO A 33 5.63 -4.57 3.61
N GLU A 34 6.49 -4.45 4.62
CA GLU A 34 7.35 -5.51 5.15
C GLU A 34 6.57 -6.72 5.66
N ASN A 35 5.31 -6.54 6.08
CA ASN A 35 4.43 -7.64 6.48
C ASN A 35 3.98 -8.50 5.28
N TYR A 36 4.12 -7.99 4.07
CA TYR A 36 3.60 -8.53 2.81
C TYR A 36 4.67 -8.80 1.76
N LEU A 37 5.97 -8.56 2.05
CA LEU A 37 7.10 -8.92 1.17
C LEU A 37 7.37 -10.44 1.18
N VAL A 38 6.32 -11.22 0.99
CA VAL A 38 6.32 -12.69 0.88
C VAL A 38 5.95 -13.09 -0.55
N ALA A 39 6.37 -14.28 -0.98
CA ALA A 39 6.11 -14.76 -2.34
C ALA A 39 4.60 -14.94 -2.60
N ASP A 40 3.90 -15.53 -1.63
CA ASP A 40 2.46 -15.78 -1.63
C ASP A 40 1.99 -16.01 -0.18
N GLY A 41 0.69 -16.17 0.02
CA GLY A 41 0.08 -16.61 1.26
C GLY A 41 -1.10 -15.75 1.70
N PRO A 42 -1.71 -16.10 2.85
CA PRO A 42 -2.94 -15.47 3.31
C PRO A 42 -2.80 -13.96 3.51
N ARG A 43 -1.62 -13.46 3.89
CA ARG A 43 -1.37 -12.01 4.03
C ARG A 43 -1.51 -11.27 2.71
N LEU A 44 -0.97 -11.84 1.62
CA LEU A 44 -1.03 -11.19 0.31
C LEU A 44 -2.46 -11.20 -0.24
N GLN A 45 -3.18 -12.31 -0.05
CA GLN A 45 -4.60 -12.43 -0.41
C GLN A 45 -5.45 -11.41 0.36
N TRP A 46 -5.18 -11.20 1.65
CA TRP A 46 -5.83 -10.17 2.46
C TRP A 46 -5.55 -8.75 1.94
N LEU A 47 -4.30 -8.44 1.64
CA LEU A 47 -3.93 -7.15 1.07
C LEU A 47 -4.64 -6.91 -0.27
N GLU A 48 -4.73 -7.91 -1.12
CA GLU A 48 -5.43 -7.82 -2.41
C GLU A 48 -6.94 -7.59 -2.24
N ALA A 49 -7.57 -8.28 -1.28
CA ALA A 49 -8.98 -8.09 -0.92
C ALA A 49 -9.25 -6.68 -0.38
N MET A 50 -8.36 -6.15 0.46
CA MET A 50 -8.43 -4.78 0.97
C MET A 50 -8.26 -3.75 -0.15
N ARG A 51 -7.26 -3.92 -1.04
CA ARG A 51 -7.02 -3.04 -2.19
C ARG A 51 -8.18 -3.02 -3.19
N ALA A 52 -8.98 -4.08 -3.24
CA ALA A 52 -10.17 -4.13 -4.09
C ALA A 52 -11.32 -3.25 -3.56
N ARG A 53 -11.32 -2.90 -2.27
CA ARG A 53 -12.42 -2.17 -1.60
C ARG A 53 -12.03 -0.78 -1.11
N HIS A 54 -10.78 -0.61 -0.68
CA HIS A 54 -10.29 0.62 -0.06
C HIS A 54 -8.97 1.07 -0.70
N PRO A 55 -8.72 2.39 -0.81
CA PRO A 55 -7.38 2.90 -1.10
C PRO A 55 -6.41 2.47 0.00
N ILE A 56 -5.21 2.05 -0.39
CA ILE A 56 -4.15 1.62 0.52
C ILE A 56 -2.91 2.49 0.32
N SER A 57 -2.34 2.95 1.43
CA SER A 57 -1.01 3.56 1.53
C SER A 57 0.00 2.52 2.03
N LEU A 58 1.18 2.48 1.41
CA LEU A 58 2.30 1.65 1.86
C LEU A 58 3.28 2.55 2.62
N HIS A 59 3.44 2.30 3.92
CA HIS A 59 4.36 3.02 4.79
C HIS A 59 5.55 2.14 5.15
N GLY A 60 6.66 2.28 4.42
CA GLY A 60 7.88 1.51 4.67
C GLY A 60 8.62 2.01 5.91
N VAL A 61 9.06 1.07 6.75
CA VAL A 61 9.76 1.35 8.01
C VAL A 61 11.17 0.75 8.05
N SER A 62 11.58 -0.02 7.04
CA SER A 62 12.83 -0.79 7.08
C SER A 62 13.92 -0.35 6.11
N LEU A 63 13.72 0.74 5.36
CA LEU A 63 14.66 1.14 4.29
C LEU A 63 15.93 1.85 4.80
N SER A 64 15.95 2.33 6.04
CA SER A 64 17.10 3.04 6.64
C SER A 64 17.69 4.13 5.74
N ILE A 65 16.83 4.99 5.17
CA ILE A 65 17.19 5.98 4.13
C ILE A 65 18.29 6.97 4.57
N ALA A 66 18.47 7.16 5.89
CA ALA A 66 19.47 8.05 6.47
C ALA A 66 20.74 7.32 6.96
N ALA A 67 20.94 6.05 6.59
CA ALA A 67 22.17 5.32 6.88
C ALA A 67 23.29 5.67 5.89
N ASP A 68 24.54 5.44 6.30
CA ASP A 68 25.72 5.63 5.44
C ASP A 68 25.81 4.60 4.29
N ALA A 69 25.12 3.47 4.44
CA ALA A 69 25.07 2.42 3.41
C ALA A 69 23.97 2.72 2.37
N GLU A 70 24.23 2.32 1.13
CA GLU A 70 23.22 2.38 0.07
C GLU A 70 21.99 1.51 0.41
N PRO A 71 20.77 1.90 -0.03
CA PRO A 71 19.58 1.08 0.16
C PRO A 71 19.69 -0.29 -0.54
N ASP A 72 19.17 -1.33 0.12
CA ASP A 72 19.12 -2.69 -0.47
C ASP A 72 18.26 -2.71 -1.74
N ALA A 73 18.90 -2.87 -2.90
CA ALA A 73 18.26 -2.95 -4.21
C ALA A 73 17.25 -4.11 -4.31
N ALA A 74 17.51 -5.24 -3.66
CA ALA A 74 16.58 -6.39 -3.65
C ALA A 74 15.34 -6.08 -2.80
N HIS A 75 15.49 -5.33 -1.70
CA HIS A 75 14.35 -4.82 -0.94
C HIS A 75 13.52 -3.84 -1.79
N LEU A 76 14.16 -2.87 -2.45
CA LEU A 76 13.49 -1.91 -3.33
C LEU A 76 12.71 -2.61 -4.45
N GLN A 77 13.29 -3.63 -5.08
CA GLN A 77 12.62 -4.39 -6.14
C GLN A 77 11.39 -5.14 -5.63
N ARG A 78 11.45 -5.71 -4.42
CA ARG A 78 10.30 -6.37 -3.77
C ARG A 78 9.21 -5.35 -3.43
N LEU A 79 9.58 -4.19 -2.91
CA LEU A 79 8.65 -3.09 -2.62
C LEU A 79 7.97 -2.57 -3.90
N ALA A 80 8.74 -2.36 -4.96
CA ALA A 80 8.22 -1.94 -6.27
C ALA A 80 7.22 -2.95 -6.83
N THR A 81 7.57 -4.24 -6.72
CA THR A 81 6.72 -5.34 -7.14
C THR A 81 5.40 -5.32 -6.37
N LEU A 82 5.44 -5.21 -5.03
CA LEU A 82 4.26 -5.14 -4.18
C LEU A 82 3.37 -3.92 -4.53
N ALA A 83 3.98 -2.74 -4.71
CA ALA A 83 3.25 -1.52 -5.10
C ALA A 83 2.57 -1.68 -6.46
N GLY A 84 3.27 -2.32 -7.41
CA GLY A 84 2.79 -2.57 -8.77
C GLY A 84 1.71 -3.66 -8.90
N ARG A 85 1.55 -4.54 -7.90
CA ARG A 85 0.48 -5.55 -7.90
C ARG A 85 -0.90 -4.88 -8.00
N ARG A 86 -1.73 -5.35 -8.91
CA ARG A 86 -3.11 -4.87 -9.11
C ARG A 86 -4.05 -6.01 -8.78
N SER A 87 -4.98 -5.78 -7.85
CA SER A 87 -6.10 -6.70 -7.63
C SER A 87 -6.94 -6.79 -8.91
N GLY A 88 -7.19 -7.99 -9.41
CA GLY A 88 -8.02 -8.19 -10.60
C GLY A 88 -9.48 -7.77 -10.36
N ARG A 89 -10.06 -7.09 -11.34
CA ARG A 89 -11.44 -6.56 -11.44
C ARG A 89 -11.75 -5.26 -10.68
N GLY A 90 -12.03 -4.23 -11.46
CA GLY A 90 -12.65 -2.98 -11.02
C GLY A 90 -11.99 -1.81 -11.71
N THR A 91 -12.72 -1.15 -12.61
CA THR A 91 -12.34 0.09 -13.29
C THR A 91 -11.98 1.14 -12.25
N GLN A 92 -10.72 1.19 -11.81
CA GLN A 92 -10.23 2.29 -11.00
C GLN A 92 -10.33 3.52 -11.90
N ARG A 93 -11.37 4.34 -11.66
CA ARG A 93 -11.33 5.75 -11.98
C ARG A 93 -9.93 6.22 -11.63
N LYS A 94 -9.20 6.73 -12.62
CA LYS A 94 -7.88 7.34 -12.48
C LYS A 94 -7.97 8.41 -11.37
N SER A 95 -7.85 7.98 -10.12
CA SER A 95 -7.73 8.88 -8.99
C SER A 95 -6.38 9.53 -9.20
N ARG A 96 -6.40 10.84 -9.44
CA ARG A 96 -5.25 11.66 -9.81
C ARG A 96 -4.28 11.84 -8.64
N TYR A 97 -4.09 10.83 -7.79
CA TYR A 97 -3.07 10.79 -6.77
C TYR A 97 -1.84 10.06 -7.34
N ARG A 98 -1.17 10.75 -8.27
CA ARG A 98 0.25 10.52 -8.57
C ARG A 98 1.06 11.12 -7.43
N SER A 99 1.13 10.45 -6.28
CA SER A 99 1.99 10.90 -5.18
C SER A 99 2.22 9.78 -4.17
N CYS A 100 2.81 8.68 -4.64
CA CYS A 100 3.72 7.85 -3.85
C CYS A 100 4.58 7.02 -4.82
N ALA A 101 5.23 7.73 -5.74
CA ALA A 101 6.36 7.21 -6.50
C ALA A 101 7.57 8.06 -6.08
N ILE A 102 7.92 8.00 -4.79
CA ILE A 102 9.22 8.47 -4.36
C ILE A 102 10.21 7.39 -4.79
N ALA A 103 11.03 7.77 -5.78
CA ALA A 103 12.31 7.17 -6.16
C ALA A 103 12.29 5.73 -6.70
N LEU A 104 11.86 5.52 -7.96
CA LEU A 104 12.32 4.37 -8.77
C LEU A 104 12.36 4.70 -10.28
N ARG A 105 12.75 5.92 -10.63
CA ARG A 105 13.13 6.30 -12.01
C ARG A 105 14.45 7.04 -11.97
N THR A 106 15.53 6.27 -11.89
CA THR A 106 16.86 6.43 -12.51
C THR A 106 17.83 5.56 -11.72
N ALA A 107 17.93 4.30 -12.15
CA ALA A 107 19.20 3.61 -12.32
C ALA A 107 19.21 3.17 -13.78
#